data_AF-A0A1M6LC29-F1
#
_entry.id   AF-A0A1M6LC29-F1
#
_cell.length_a   1.000
_cell.length_b   1.000
_cell.length_c   1.000
_cell.angle_alpha   90.00
_cell.angle_beta   90.00
_cell.angle_gamma   90.00
#
_symmetry.space_group_name_H-M   'P 1'
#
loop_
_entity.id
_entity.type
_entity.pdbx_description
1 polymer ?
#
loop_
_entity_poly.entity_id
_entity_poly.type
_entity_poly.pdbx_seq_one_letter_code
_entity_poly.pdbx_strand_id
1 'polypeptide(L)'
;MIRVEVIGKIKGTFGLIIVIIIGLMVACEKPDPFPTTPHISFEGLQFVEVEREGFPDSLILSFNFEDGDGDLGIRDFETNAPFHDFDFIVDDSGRAVTLNATDVNPPFYQQVPGSSNTTLYSEDDSRPSYSCDDYDTLRINMDRDTYIEQGAPSNFPGSDDYHLDTLFIVKNENRYNMHVSYYWDRGNGFELLDWAYIVNEFGCGESFNGRFPVLDEDNIGTSLQGTIKYAMISNGFIISLRNYPFKLKFYVLDRKLNKSNVVESPVFTIPELISRSSD
;
A
#
# COMPACT_ATOMS: atom_id res chain seq x y z
N MET A 1 -71.60 -11.93 43.40
CA MET A 1 -72.67 -12.83 42.95
C MET A 1 -72.28 -13.39 41.58
N ILE A 2 -72.26 -14.72 41.51
CA ILE A 2 -72.20 -15.63 40.34
C ILE A 2 -72.95 -15.05 39.12
N ARG A 3 -72.29 -14.93 37.94
CA ARG A 3 -72.38 -15.82 36.74
C ARG A 3 -73.65 -15.51 35.89
N VAL A 4 -73.63 -15.39 34.56
CA VAL A 4 -73.65 -16.47 33.54
C VAL A 4 -73.74 -15.80 32.14
N GLU A 5 -72.77 -16.07 31.25
CA GLU A 5 -72.83 -16.76 29.92
C GLU A 5 -73.58 -16.10 28.76
N VAL A 6 -72.94 -16.09 27.57
CA VAL A 6 -73.45 -16.84 26.40
C VAL A 6 -72.28 -17.51 25.67
N ILE A 7 -72.52 -18.79 25.37
CA ILE A 7 -71.74 -19.75 24.61
C ILE A 7 -71.95 -19.53 23.10
N GLY A 8 -70.88 -19.56 22.31
CA GLY A 8 -70.96 -19.61 20.85
C GLY A 8 -69.68 -20.19 20.24
N LYS A 9 -69.73 -21.46 19.83
CA LYS A 9 -68.66 -22.16 19.11
C LYS A 9 -68.35 -21.48 17.79
N ILE A 10 -67.10 -21.09 17.55
CA ILE A 10 -66.55 -20.87 16.21
C ILE A 10 -65.35 -21.79 16.04
N LYS A 11 -65.48 -22.72 15.09
CA LYS A 11 -64.40 -23.53 14.54
C LYS A 11 -63.50 -22.59 13.72
N GLY A 12 -62.20 -22.65 13.93
CA GLY A 12 -61.26 -21.91 13.09
C GLY A 12 -59.88 -21.87 13.71
N THR A 13 -59.03 -22.78 13.25
CA THR A 13 -57.57 -22.80 13.40
C THR A 13 -56.98 -21.42 13.09
N PHE A 14 -56.83 -20.58 14.11
CA PHE A 14 -56.25 -19.24 14.00
C PHE A 14 -55.13 -19.03 15.02
N GLY A 15 -54.37 -20.09 15.27
CA GLY A 15 -53.25 -20.11 16.23
C GLY A 15 -52.01 -20.83 15.70
N LEU A 16 -51.93 -21.07 14.38
CA LEU A 16 -50.79 -21.78 13.75
C LEU A 16 -50.18 -21.04 12.55
N ILE A 17 -50.57 -19.79 12.29
CA ILE A 17 -50.05 -19.00 11.16
C ILE A 17 -49.01 -17.95 11.62
N ILE A 18 -49.07 -17.51 12.88
CA ILE A 18 -48.16 -16.46 13.40
C ILE A 18 -46.77 -17.01 13.79
N VAL A 19 -46.65 -18.33 14.05
CA VAL A 19 -45.35 -18.96 14.38
C VAL A 19 -44.54 -19.30 13.12
N ILE A 20 -45.19 -19.43 11.95
CA ILE A 20 -44.50 -19.76 10.68
C ILE A 20 -43.84 -18.53 10.04
N ILE A 21 -44.35 -17.32 10.32
CA ILE A 21 -43.80 -16.07 9.75
C ILE A 21 -42.53 -15.60 10.47
N ILE A 22 -42.33 -15.97 11.75
CA ILE A 22 -41.13 -15.62 12.52
C ILE A 22 -39.94 -16.56 12.23
N GLY A 23 -40.19 -17.74 11.64
CA GLY A 23 -39.14 -18.73 11.32
C GLY A 23 -38.44 -18.55 9.97
N LEU A 24 -38.85 -17.59 9.13
CA LEU A 24 -38.34 -17.43 7.75
C LEU A 24 -37.26 -16.33 7.58
N MET A 25 -36.87 -15.65 8.66
CA MET A 25 -35.84 -14.60 8.62
C MET A 25 -34.45 -15.08 9.07
N VAL A 26 -34.23 -16.40 9.15
CA VAL A 26 -32.86 -16.94 9.17
C VAL A 26 -32.52 -17.35 7.74
N ALA A 27 -32.43 -16.34 6.86
CA ALA A 27 -31.69 -16.51 5.63
C ALA A 27 -30.23 -16.70 6.06
N CYS A 28 -29.79 -17.96 6.13
CA CYS A 28 -28.37 -18.27 6.17
C CYS A 28 -27.85 -17.86 4.79
N GLU A 29 -27.40 -16.61 4.65
CA GLU A 29 -26.54 -16.25 3.53
C GLU A 29 -25.41 -17.26 3.51
N LYS A 30 -25.16 -17.84 2.34
CA LYS A 30 -24.04 -18.77 2.21
C LYS A 30 -22.80 -17.97 2.61
N PRO A 31 -21.94 -18.51 3.50
CA PRO A 31 -20.70 -17.83 3.81
C PRO A 31 -19.98 -17.54 2.51
N ASP A 32 -19.42 -16.34 2.44
CA ASP A 32 -18.59 -15.91 1.33
C ASP A 32 -17.61 -17.03 0.95
N PRO A 33 -17.51 -17.42 -0.32
CA PRO A 33 -16.58 -18.48 -0.71
C PRO A 33 -15.12 -18.08 -0.49
N PHE A 34 -14.80 -16.78 -0.40
CA PHE A 34 -13.43 -16.30 -0.31
C PHE A 34 -13.04 -15.89 1.12
N PRO A 35 -11.77 -16.12 1.52
CA PRO A 35 -11.26 -15.61 2.79
C PRO A 35 -11.18 -14.09 2.78
N THR A 36 -11.29 -13.44 3.95
CA THR A 36 -11.05 -11.99 4.14
C THR A 36 -9.56 -11.61 4.08
N THR A 37 -8.71 -12.49 3.58
CA THR A 37 -7.31 -12.21 3.34
C THR A 37 -7.11 -12.44 1.85
N PRO A 38 -6.59 -11.45 1.11
CA PRO A 38 -6.59 -11.55 -0.34
C PRO A 38 -5.76 -12.73 -0.82
N HIS A 39 -6.26 -13.40 -1.86
CA HIS A 39 -5.52 -14.40 -2.61
C HIS A 39 -5.23 -13.88 -4.02
N ILE A 40 -4.01 -14.07 -4.51
CA ILE A 40 -3.61 -13.61 -5.84
C ILE A 40 -2.91 -14.71 -6.65
N SER A 41 -3.01 -14.63 -7.97
CA SER A 41 -2.28 -15.51 -8.89
C SER A 41 -1.78 -14.78 -10.12
N PHE A 42 -0.59 -15.14 -10.61
CA PHE A 42 -0.01 -14.56 -11.81
C PHE A 42 -0.87 -14.85 -13.05
N GLU A 43 -1.17 -13.82 -13.84
CA GLU A 43 -1.89 -13.93 -15.11
C GLU A 43 -0.97 -13.65 -16.30
N GLY A 44 -0.17 -12.58 -16.24
CA GLY A 44 0.71 -12.21 -17.35
C GLY A 44 1.64 -11.05 -17.06
N LEU A 45 2.63 -10.90 -17.94
CA LEU A 45 3.53 -9.75 -17.97
C LEU A 45 3.66 -9.28 -19.42
N GLN A 46 3.47 -7.99 -19.64
CA GLN A 46 3.59 -7.36 -20.96
C GLN A 46 4.62 -6.24 -20.88
N PHE A 47 5.45 -6.11 -21.91
CA PHE A 47 6.33 -4.96 -22.10
C PHE A 47 5.75 -4.07 -23.20
N VAL A 48 5.71 -2.76 -22.94
CA VAL A 48 5.26 -1.74 -23.90
C VAL A 48 6.40 -0.74 -24.07
N GLU A 49 7.01 -0.76 -25.26
CA GLU A 49 8.08 0.15 -25.63
C GLU A 49 7.50 1.46 -26.16
N VAL A 50 8.06 2.59 -25.73
CA VAL A 50 7.70 3.90 -26.28
C VAL A 50 8.83 4.38 -27.19
N GLU A 51 8.63 4.32 -28.51
CA GLU A 51 9.65 4.68 -29.52
C GLU A 51 10.10 6.15 -29.51
N ARG A 52 9.49 6.99 -28.67
CA ARG A 52 9.84 8.41 -28.56
C ARG A 52 10.93 8.60 -27.51
N GLU A 53 12.09 9.10 -27.93
CA GLU A 53 13.19 9.40 -27.02
C GLU A 53 12.75 10.26 -25.82
N GLY A 54 13.19 9.84 -24.63
CA GLY A 54 12.89 10.49 -23.35
C GLY A 54 11.55 10.11 -22.73
N PHE A 55 10.78 9.21 -23.35
CA PHE A 55 9.55 8.68 -22.76
C PHE A 55 9.81 7.30 -22.15
N PRO A 56 9.30 7.04 -20.94
CA PRO A 56 9.55 5.79 -20.25
C PRO A 56 8.76 4.63 -20.85
N ASP A 57 9.35 3.44 -20.78
CA ASP A 57 8.69 2.18 -21.14
C ASP A 57 7.78 1.70 -20.00
N SER A 58 6.91 0.74 -20.30
CA SER A 58 6.03 0.12 -19.30
C SER A 58 6.19 -1.39 -19.21
N LEU A 59 6.24 -1.92 -17.99
CA LEU A 59 5.97 -3.32 -17.68
C LEU A 59 4.59 -3.42 -17.02
N ILE A 60 3.65 -4.08 -17.68
CA ILE A 60 2.29 -4.27 -17.19
C ILE A 60 2.16 -5.67 -16.60
N LEU A 61 2.15 -5.75 -15.27
CA LEU A 61 1.88 -6.98 -14.54
C LEU A 61 0.37 -7.20 -14.42
N SER A 62 -0.11 -8.31 -14.94
CA SER A 62 -1.50 -8.76 -14.78
C SER A 62 -1.57 -9.89 -13.76
N PHE A 63 -2.49 -9.80 -12.81
CA PHE A 63 -2.73 -10.86 -11.82
C PHE A 63 -4.21 -10.92 -11.44
N ASN A 64 -4.67 -12.13 -11.13
CA ASN A 64 -6.01 -12.36 -10.61
C ASN A 64 -6.01 -12.18 -9.10
N PHE A 65 -7.14 -11.74 -8.55
CA PHE A 65 -7.34 -11.60 -7.11
C PHE A 65 -8.71 -12.14 -6.69
N GLU A 66 -8.79 -12.59 -5.45
CA GLU A 66 -9.99 -12.99 -4.71
C GLU A 66 -9.91 -12.39 -3.29
N ASP A 67 -10.97 -11.72 -2.84
CA ASP A 67 -11.02 -11.04 -1.55
C ASP A 67 -12.44 -11.12 -0.95
N GLY A 68 -12.58 -11.71 0.24
CA GLY A 68 -13.87 -12.09 0.82
C GLY A 68 -14.68 -10.96 1.46
N ASP A 69 -14.08 -9.80 1.70
CA ASP A 69 -14.78 -8.61 2.19
C ASP A 69 -14.62 -7.39 1.29
N GLY A 70 -14.01 -7.56 0.10
CA GLY A 70 -13.93 -6.57 -0.96
C GLY A 70 -13.28 -5.26 -0.52
N ASP A 71 -12.39 -5.32 0.47
CA ASP A 71 -11.74 -4.15 1.05
C ASP A 71 -10.36 -3.88 0.41
N LEU A 72 -10.04 -4.57 -0.68
CA LEU A 72 -8.82 -4.34 -1.44
C LEU A 72 -8.72 -2.92 -2.05
N GLY A 73 -7.64 -2.20 -1.72
CA GLY A 73 -7.34 -0.89 -2.29
C GLY A 73 -7.19 0.24 -1.27
N ILE A 74 -6.44 1.28 -1.63
CA ILE A 74 -6.23 2.48 -0.79
C ILE A 74 -6.60 3.69 -1.65
N ARG A 75 -7.39 4.62 -1.10
CA ARG A 75 -7.73 5.86 -1.81
C ARG A 75 -6.54 6.80 -1.83
N ASP A 76 -6.43 7.61 -2.88
CA ASP A 76 -5.29 8.52 -3.06
C ASP A 76 -5.13 9.53 -1.91
N PHE A 77 -6.22 9.90 -1.24
CA PHE A 77 -6.21 10.82 -0.11
C PHE A 77 -6.02 10.16 1.27
N GLU A 78 -5.90 8.83 1.32
CA GLU A 78 -5.62 8.11 2.58
C GLU A 78 -4.12 8.14 2.86
N THR A 79 -3.66 9.26 3.42
CA THR A 79 -2.25 9.52 3.74
C THR A 79 -1.99 9.64 5.24
N ASN A 80 -3.01 9.41 6.08
CA ASN A 80 -2.85 9.29 7.53
C ASN A 80 -2.51 7.86 7.91
N ALA A 81 -2.02 7.67 9.14
CA ALA A 81 -1.78 6.34 9.69
C ALA A 81 -2.99 5.41 9.54
N PRO A 82 -2.80 4.16 9.09
CA PRO A 82 -1.50 3.47 8.89
C PRO A 82 -0.87 3.64 7.50
N PHE A 83 -1.43 4.49 6.62
CA PHE A 83 -1.04 4.65 5.22
C PHE A 83 -0.23 5.94 4.94
N HIS A 84 0.36 6.55 5.95
CA HIS A 84 1.25 7.70 5.80
C HIS A 84 2.57 7.31 5.15
N ASP A 85 3.35 8.27 4.66
CA ASP A 85 4.52 7.99 3.82
C ASP A 85 5.74 7.51 4.61
N PHE A 86 6.01 8.13 5.75
CA PHE A 86 7.13 7.81 6.64
C PHE A 86 6.88 8.35 8.05
N ASP A 87 7.54 7.75 9.03
CA ASP A 87 7.64 8.29 10.38
C ASP A 87 8.83 9.22 10.51
N PHE A 88 8.71 10.22 11.37
CA PHE A 88 9.81 11.11 11.71
C PHE A 88 10.66 10.52 12.82
N ILE A 89 11.97 10.77 12.76
CA ILE A 89 12.83 10.61 13.92
C ILE A 89 12.92 11.95 14.66
N VAL A 90 12.52 11.95 15.94
CA VAL A 90 12.56 13.12 16.82
C VAL A 90 13.46 12.89 18.03
N ASP A 91 13.99 13.96 18.59
CA ASP A 91 14.78 13.94 19.81
C ASP A 91 13.92 13.82 21.08
N ASP A 92 14.56 13.77 22.26
CA ASP A 92 13.87 13.65 23.56
C ASP A 92 12.89 14.79 23.88
N SER A 93 13.00 15.89 23.14
CA SER A 93 12.19 17.09 23.26
C SER A 93 11.11 17.16 22.18
N GLY A 94 11.02 16.16 21.30
CA GLY A 94 10.05 16.08 20.21
C GLY A 94 10.42 16.90 18.98
N ARG A 95 11.67 17.37 18.86
CA ARG A 95 12.14 18.10 17.67
C ARG A 95 12.64 17.12 16.62
N ALA A 96 12.25 17.33 15.37
CA ALA A 96 12.74 16.52 14.25
C ALA A 96 14.26 16.56 14.15
N VAL A 97 14.84 15.39 14.00
CA VAL A 97 16.26 15.20 13.78
C VAL A 97 16.54 15.39 12.28
N THR A 98 17.43 16.31 11.93
CA THR A 98 17.84 16.55 10.53
C THR A 98 19.28 16.10 10.30
N LEU A 99 19.68 15.88 9.04
CA LEU A 99 20.96 15.29 8.67
C LEU A 99 22.17 15.98 9.33
N ASN A 100 22.19 17.31 9.36
CA ASN A 100 23.32 18.10 9.87
C ASN A 100 23.07 18.74 11.25
N ALA A 101 21.96 18.40 11.92
CA ALA A 101 21.66 18.96 13.24
C ALA A 101 22.76 18.57 14.25
N THR A 102 23.29 19.54 14.99
CA THR A 102 24.29 19.31 16.05
C THR A 102 23.71 19.54 17.44
N ASP A 103 22.51 20.11 17.51
CA ASP A 103 21.74 20.48 18.68
C ASP A 103 20.55 19.52 18.87
N VAL A 104 20.81 18.21 18.87
CA VAL A 104 19.80 17.16 19.12
C VAL A 104 20.18 16.34 20.35
N ASN A 105 19.17 15.89 21.09
CA ASN A 105 19.36 15.15 22.34
C ASN A 105 18.77 13.74 22.22
N PRO A 106 19.61 12.69 22.10
CA PRO A 106 19.15 11.31 22.26
C PRO A 106 18.57 11.08 23.68
N PRO A 107 17.68 10.09 23.88
CA PRO A 107 17.24 9.09 22.90
C PRO A 107 16.42 9.67 21.75
N PHE A 108 16.47 9.02 20.60
CA PHE A 108 15.63 9.32 19.46
C PHE A 108 14.41 8.42 19.44
N TYR A 109 13.31 8.98 18.95
CA TYR A 109 12.02 8.31 18.88
C TYR A 109 11.43 8.40 17.48
N GLN A 110 10.79 7.32 17.05
CA GLN A 110 9.98 7.27 15.85
C GLN A 110 8.59 7.83 16.18
N GLN A 111 8.18 8.86 15.44
CA GLN A 111 6.91 9.56 15.59
C GLN A 111 6.08 9.47 14.32
N VAL A 112 4.84 8.98 14.48
CA VAL A 112 3.86 8.94 13.40
C VAL A 112 3.37 10.37 13.09
N PRO A 113 3.34 10.80 11.82
CA PRO A 113 2.75 12.07 11.39
C PRO A 113 1.37 12.32 12.02
N GLY A 114 1.18 13.50 12.62
CA GLY A 114 -0.10 13.88 13.24
C GLY A 114 -0.44 13.16 14.55
N SER A 115 0.49 12.37 15.10
CA SER A 115 0.33 11.66 16.38
C SER A 115 1.30 12.19 17.43
N SER A 116 0.86 12.23 18.69
CA SER A 116 1.76 12.47 19.84
C SER A 116 2.40 11.18 20.35
N ASN A 117 2.01 10.02 19.82
CA ASN A 117 2.60 8.75 20.23
C ASN A 117 3.96 8.57 19.55
N THR A 118 4.96 8.26 20.35
CA THR A 118 6.30 7.96 19.91
C THR A 118 6.74 6.58 20.39
N THR A 119 7.69 5.98 19.68
CA THR A 119 8.33 4.72 20.07
C THR A 119 9.84 4.89 20.06
N LEU A 120 10.54 4.33 21.04
CA LEU A 120 12.00 4.44 21.12
C LEU A 120 12.63 3.86 19.84
N TYR A 121 13.46 4.67 19.17
CA TYR A 121 14.17 4.29 17.95
C TYR A 121 15.64 3.98 18.25
N SER A 122 16.35 4.88 18.96
CA SER A 122 17.74 4.67 19.36
C SER A 122 18.06 5.40 20.66
N GLU A 123 18.92 4.81 21.49
CA GLU A 123 19.41 5.46 22.72
C GLU A 123 20.47 6.52 22.44
N ASP A 124 21.23 6.35 21.35
CA ASP A 124 22.34 7.20 20.95
C ASP A 124 22.07 7.86 19.59
N ASP A 125 22.83 8.92 19.28
CA ASP A 125 22.88 9.50 17.95
C ASP A 125 23.74 8.64 17.02
N SER A 126 23.09 7.68 16.37
CA SER A 126 23.69 6.78 15.38
C SER A 126 23.18 7.06 13.97
N ARG A 127 22.95 8.34 13.64
CA ARG A 127 22.48 8.75 12.31
C ARG A 127 23.39 8.20 11.19
N PRO A 128 22.82 7.59 10.14
CA PRO A 128 23.60 7.16 8.99
C PRO A 128 24.08 8.34 8.16
N SER A 129 24.97 8.08 7.21
CA SER A 129 25.24 9.06 6.14
C SER A 129 23.99 9.21 5.27
N TYR A 130 23.89 10.31 4.52
CA TYR A 130 22.75 10.56 3.65
C TYR A 130 22.47 9.38 2.70
N SER A 131 21.22 8.94 2.71
CA SER A 131 20.59 8.04 1.75
C SER A 131 19.13 8.46 1.60
N CYS A 132 18.49 8.14 0.47
CA CYS A 132 17.05 8.33 0.31
C CYS A 132 16.23 7.27 1.05
N ASP A 133 16.86 6.28 1.70
CA ASP A 133 16.18 5.32 2.59
C ASP A 133 16.01 5.87 4.00
N ASP A 134 16.99 6.65 4.45
CA ASP A 134 17.05 7.19 5.80
C ASP A 134 16.56 8.65 5.87
N TYR A 135 16.60 9.39 4.76
CA TYR A 135 16.31 10.82 4.76
C TYR A 135 15.32 11.25 3.67
N ASP A 136 14.51 12.26 4.00
CA ASP A 136 13.67 12.99 3.03
C ASP A 136 13.77 14.51 3.25
N THR A 137 13.49 15.28 2.21
CA THR A 137 13.62 16.74 2.21
C THR A 137 12.26 17.40 2.32
N LEU A 138 12.00 18.11 3.41
CA LEU A 138 10.72 18.78 3.69
C LEU A 138 10.94 20.23 4.14
N ARG A 139 9.86 21.02 4.13
CA ARG A 139 9.89 22.36 4.72
C ARG A 139 9.57 22.27 6.21
N ILE A 140 10.48 22.70 7.06
CA ILE A 140 10.37 22.64 8.52
C ILE A 140 10.52 24.04 9.14
N ASN A 141 9.84 24.28 10.26
CA ASN A 141 10.00 25.54 10.99
C ASN A 141 11.35 25.61 11.73
N MET A 142 11.69 26.80 12.25
CA MET A 142 12.96 26.99 12.98
C MET A 142 13.08 26.14 14.26
N ASP A 143 11.96 25.86 14.94
CA ASP A 143 11.95 25.09 16.18
C ASP A 143 12.00 23.56 15.94
N ARG A 144 11.83 23.13 14.68
CA ARG A 144 11.81 21.72 14.24
C ARG A 144 10.68 20.89 14.85
N ASP A 145 9.60 21.52 15.28
CA ASP A 145 8.42 20.85 15.85
C ASP A 145 7.22 20.81 14.88
N THR A 146 7.28 21.55 13.77
CA THR A 146 6.26 21.52 12.70
C THR A 146 6.89 21.46 11.31
N TYR A 147 6.21 20.78 10.39
CA TYR A 147 6.64 20.62 9.00
C TYR A 147 5.48 20.79 8.02
N ILE A 148 5.84 21.01 6.76
CA ILE A 148 4.93 21.11 5.63
C ILE A 148 5.36 20.09 4.58
N GLU A 149 4.44 19.20 4.22
CA GLU A 149 4.64 18.19 3.17
C GLU A 149 4.91 18.83 1.80
N GLN A 150 5.66 18.12 0.96
CA GLN A 150 5.90 18.56 -0.42
C GLN A 150 4.59 18.71 -1.19
N GLY A 151 4.41 19.84 -1.87
CA GLY A 151 3.20 20.13 -2.65
C GLY A 151 2.14 20.97 -1.93
N ALA A 152 2.35 21.31 -0.65
CA ALA A 152 1.51 22.30 0.01
C ALA A 152 1.58 23.68 -0.70
N PRO A 153 0.48 24.45 -0.71
CA PRO A 153 0.46 25.76 -1.36
C PRO A 153 1.56 26.68 -0.80
N SER A 154 2.34 27.30 -1.68
CA SER A 154 3.43 28.22 -1.29
C SER A 154 2.96 29.47 -0.53
N ASN A 155 1.65 29.75 -0.50
CA ASN A 155 1.05 30.97 0.01
C ASN A 155 0.18 30.72 1.27
N PHE A 156 0.57 29.80 2.15
CA PHE A 156 -0.08 29.64 3.45
C PHE A 156 0.48 30.67 4.46
N PRO A 157 -0.34 31.29 5.33
CA PRO A 157 0.13 32.22 6.34
C PRO A 157 1.24 31.61 7.21
N GLY A 158 2.39 32.28 7.33
CA GLY A 158 3.56 31.77 8.07
C GLY A 158 4.53 30.95 7.22
N SER A 159 4.39 30.90 5.89
CA SER A 159 5.31 30.18 4.99
C SER A 159 6.78 30.63 5.11
N ASP A 160 7.01 31.88 5.49
CA ASP A 160 8.36 32.44 5.69
C ASP A 160 9.06 31.85 6.94
N ASP A 161 8.29 31.27 7.86
CA ASP A 161 8.83 30.62 9.06
C ASP A 161 9.38 29.21 8.77
N TYR A 162 9.17 28.69 7.55
CA TYR A 162 9.57 27.36 7.12
C TYR A 162 10.66 27.40 6.05
N HIS A 163 11.72 26.61 6.26
CA HIS A 163 12.84 26.45 5.34
C HIS A 163 12.99 24.97 4.95
N LEU A 164 13.65 24.72 3.82
CA LEU A 164 13.92 23.36 3.35
C LEU A 164 15.07 22.74 4.15
N ASP A 165 14.88 21.53 4.69
CA ASP A 165 15.91 20.75 5.37
C ASP A 165 15.75 19.25 5.05
N THR A 166 16.75 18.44 5.40
CA THR A 166 16.83 16.99 5.17
C THR A 166 16.58 16.24 6.48
N LEU A 167 15.37 15.74 6.68
CA LEU A 167 14.88 15.12 7.91
C LEU A 167 15.23 13.64 7.94
N PHE A 168 15.58 13.13 9.12
CA PHE A 168 15.80 11.71 9.38
C PHE A 168 14.44 11.02 9.58
N ILE A 169 14.18 9.96 8.81
CA ILE A 169 12.87 9.32 8.69
C ILE A 169 12.94 7.79 8.74
N VAL A 170 11.78 7.16 8.90
CA VAL A 170 11.58 5.72 8.68
C VAL A 170 10.46 5.53 7.66
N LYS A 171 10.77 5.01 6.47
CA LYS A 171 9.77 4.75 5.43
C LYS A 171 8.67 3.81 5.93
N ASN A 172 7.41 4.14 5.65
CA ASN A 172 6.29 3.30 5.99
C ASN A 172 5.94 2.36 4.83
N GLU A 173 6.24 1.06 4.97
CA GLU A 173 5.89 0.06 3.94
C GLU A 173 4.38 -0.03 3.71
N ASN A 174 3.57 0.21 4.75
CA ASN A 174 2.11 0.15 4.67
C ASN A 174 1.52 1.28 3.83
N ARG A 175 2.32 2.28 3.41
CA ARG A 175 1.84 3.27 2.44
C ARG A 175 1.47 2.61 1.11
N TYR A 176 1.98 1.42 0.81
CA TYR A 176 1.71 0.71 -0.42
C TYR A 176 0.78 -0.48 -0.15
N ASN A 177 -0.08 -0.79 -1.11
CA ASN A 177 -0.88 -2.02 -1.11
C ASN A 177 -0.47 -2.98 -2.22
N MET A 178 0.49 -2.59 -3.06
CA MET A 178 1.12 -3.43 -4.06
C MET A 178 2.63 -3.39 -3.86
N HIS A 179 3.24 -4.55 -3.66
CA HIS A 179 4.67 -4.69 -3.49
C HIS A 179 5.24 -5.56 -4.60
N VAL A 180 6.26 -5.05 -5.30
CA VAL A 180 6.89 -5.74 -6.43
C VAL A 180 8.40 -5.69 -6.28
N SER A 181 9.03 -6.85 -6.35
CA SER A 181 10.47 -7.01 -6.37
C SER A 181 10.91 -7.69 -7.66
N TYR A 182 11.99 -7.18 -8.24
CA TYR A 182 12.59 -7.72 -9.45
C TYR A 182 13.79 -8.58 -9.07
N TYR A 183 13.95 -9.69 -9.77
CA TYR A 183 15.13 -10.54 -9.65
C TYR A 183 15.69 -10.77 -11.03
N TRP A 184 16.99 -10.61 -11.21
CA TRP A 184 17.70 -10.89 -12.46
C TRP A 184 18.74 -11.99 -12.26
N ASP A 185 19.14 -12.66 -13.33
CA ASP A 185 20.24 -13.62 -13.30
C ASP A 185 21.34 -13.18 -14.27
N ARG A 186 22.53 -12.92 -13.71
CA ARG A 186 23.74 -12.50 -14.44
C ARG A 186 24.74 -13.64 -14.66
N GLY A 187 24.27 -14.88 -14.55
CA GLY A 187 25.04 -16.11 -14.75
C GLY A 187 25.37 -16.89 -13.48
N ASN A 188 24.90 -16.43 -12.31
CA ASN A 188 25.17 -17.05 -11.00
C ASN A 188 23.88 -17.33 -10.19
N GLY A 189 22.72 -17.31 -10.86
CA GLY A 189 21.42 -17.46 -10.24
C GLY A 189 20.72 -16.12 -10.00
N PHE A 190 19.45 -16.20 -9.61
CA PHE A 190 18.61 -15.02 -9.38
C PHE A 190 18.99 -14.28 -8.10
N GLU A 191 19.30 -13.00 -8.24
CA GLU A 191 19.52 -12.06 -7.13
C GLU A 191 18.55 -10.87 -7.24
N LEU A 192 18.31 -10.19 -6.11
CA LEU A 192 17.45 -9.01 -6.06
C LEU A 192 18.05 -7.89 -6.92
N LEU A 193 17.21 -7.31 -7.78
CA LEU A 193 17.52 -6.08 -8.50
C LEU A 193 17.03 -4.91 -7.66
N ASP A 194 17.97 -4.22 -7.03
CA ASP A 194 17.68 -3.02 -6.25
C ASP A 194 17.65 -1.78 -7.17
N TRP A 195 16.44 -1.42 -7.59
CA TRP A 195 16.18 -0.28 -8.46
C TRP A 195 16.57 1.06 -7.84
N ALA A 196 16.57 1.16 -6.50
CA ALA A 196 16.96 2.37 -5.80
C ALA A 196 18.46 2.66 -5.97
N TYR A 197 19.28 1.60 -6.04
CA TYR A 197 20.74 1.69 -6.08
C TYR A 197 21.37 1.44 -7.46
N ILE A 198 20.61 0.96 -8.43
CA ILE A 198 21.17 0.59 -9.75
C ILE A 198 21.71 1.80 -10.53
N VAL A 199 21.12 2.97 -10.36
CA VAL A 199 21.51 4.23 -11.05
C VAL A 199 22.09 5.28 -10.11
N ASN A 200 22.00 5.08 -8.79
CA ASN A 200 22.33 6.10 -7.79
C ASN A 200 22.89 5.46 -6.51
N GLU A 201 24.09 5.86 -6.08
CA GLU A 201 24.75 5.28 -4.90
C GLU A 201 24.08 5.64 -3.55
N PHE A 202 23.18 6.63 -3.54
CA PHE A 202 22.44 7.09 -2.36
C PHE A 202 21.04 6.46 -2.24
N GLY A 203 20.68 5.49 -3.09
CA GLY A 203 19.37 4.82 -3.01
C GLY A 203 18.19 5.68 -3.45
N CYS A 204 18.44 6.72 -4.24
CA CYS A 204 17.41 7.66 -4.69
C CYS A 204 16.76 7.26 -6.03
N GLY A 205 16.93 6.01 -6.44
CA GLY A 205 16.32 5.46 -7.65
C GLY A 205 14.85 5.11 -7.47
N GLU A 206 14.35 4.26 -8.37
CA GLU A 206 12.94 3.92 -8.45
C GLU A 206 12.56 2.79 -7.48
N SER A 207 11.29 2.77 -7.10
CA SER A 207 10.61 1.59 -6.53
C SER A 207 9.34 1.34 -7.31
N PHE A 208 8.99 0.06 -7.48
CA PHE A 208 7.76 -0.36 -8.15
C PHE A 208 6.70 -0.87 -7.15
N ASN A 209 6.89 -0.57 -5.87
CA ASN A 209 5.79 -0.63 -4.91
C ASN A 209 4.84 0.53 -5.19
N GLY A 210 3.54 0.32 -5.00
CA GLY A 210 2.55 1.33 -5.34
C GLY A 210 1.22 1.16 -4.65
N ARG A 211 0.31 2.06 -5.03
CA ARG A 211 -1.10 2.02 -4.64
C ARG A 211 -1.94 1.68 -5.86
N PHE A 212 -2.87 0.75 -5.71
CA PHE A 212 -4.05 0.69 -6.55
C PHE A 212 -5.27 1.16 -5.73
N PRO A 213 -6.26 1.82 -6.39
CA PRO A 213 -7.41 2.39 -5.70
C PRO A 213 -8.33 1.30 -5.16
N VAL A 214 -9.29 1.70 -4.32
CA VAL A 214 -10.42 0.83 -3.97
C VAL A 214 -11.12 0.39 -5.26
N LEU A 215 -11.29 -0.92 -5.42
CA LEU A 215 -11.70 -1.51 -6.69
C LEU A 215 -13.22 -1.46 -6.90
N ASP A 216 -14.00 -1.51 -5.81
CA ASP A 216 -15.46 -1.41 -5.84
C ASP A 216 -15.95 -0.66 -4.58
N GLU A 217 -16.07 0.67 -4.68
CA GLU A 217 -16.46 1.51 -3.53
C GLU A 217 -17.90 1.28 -3.07
N ASP A 218 -18.78 0.84 -3.97
CA ASP A 218 -20.22 0.71 -3.69
C ASP A 218 -20.56 -0.63 -3.00
N ASN A 219 -19.68 -1.63 -3.09
CA ASN A 219 -19.94 -2.99 -2.59
C ASN A 219 -18.91 -3.48 -1.56
N ILE A 220 -18.28 -2.57 -0.81
CA ILE A 220 -17.38 -2.92 0.30
C ILE A 220 -18.13 -3.80 1.32
N GLY A 221 -17.50 -4.89 1.75
CA GLY A 221 -18.07 -5.89 2.65
C GLY A 221 -18.68 -7.10 1.92
N THR A 222 -18.60 -7.13 0.58
CA THR A 222 -18.95 -8.30 -0.24
C THR A 222 -17.72 -8.84 -0.94
N SER A 223 -17.71 -10.13 -1.30
CA SER A 223 -16.58 -10.67 -2.03
C SER A 223 -16.36 -10.00 -3.38
N LEU A 224 -15.09 -9.80 -3.67
CA LEU A 224 -14.62 -9.26 -4.93
C LEU A 224 -13.58 -10.21 -5.55
N GLN A 225 -13.68 -10.41 -6.85
CA GLN A 225 -12.66 -11.12 -7.62
C GLN A 225 -12.50 -10.46 -8.99
N GLY A 226 -11.33 -10.59 -9.59
CA GLY A 226 -11.07 -10.04 -10.91
C GLY A 226 -9.61 -10.08 -11.28
N THR A 227 -9.23 -9.26 -12.25
CA THR A 227 -7.86 -9.13 -12.74
C THR A 227 -7.41 -7.68 -12.61
N ILE A 228 -6.28 -7.45 -11.95
CA ILE A 228 -5.62 -6.15 -11.88
C ILE A 228 -4.52 -6.10 -12.94
N LYS A 229 -4.43 -4.95 -13.65
CA LYS A 229 -3.31 -4.62 -14.53
C LYS A 229 -2.52 -3.48 -13.91
N TYR A 230 -1.37 -3.81 -13.33
CA TYR A 230 -0.48 -2.88 -12.66
C TYR A 230 0.65 -2.44 -13.61
N ALA A 231 0.60 -1.19 -14.06
CA ALA A 231 1.59 -0.63 -14.96
C ALA A 231 2.77 -0.02 -14.17
N MET A 232 3.94 -0.60 -14.33
CA MET A 232 5.21 -0.09 -13.82
C MET A 232 5.90 0.67 -14.95
N ILE A 233 6.35 1.90 -14.70
CA ILE A 233 6.85 2.82 -15.73
C ILE A 233 8.30 3.19 -15.41
N SER A 234 9.22 3.04 -16.36
CA SER A 234 10.64 3.35 -16.15
C SER A 234 11.40 3.52 -17.46
N ASN A 235 12.36 4.46 -17.48
CA ASN A 235 13.39 4.52 -18.53
C ASN A 235 14.50 3.46 -18.32
N GLY A 236 14.53 2.83 -17.15
CA GLY A 236 15.57 1.89 -16.73
C GLY A 236 15.33 0.45 -17.17
N PHE A 237 14.12 0.06 -17.62
CA PHE A 237 13.82 -1.34 -17.95
C PHE A 237 14.71 -1.90 -19.04
N ILE A 238 14.81 -1.20 -20.17
CA ILE A 238 15.68 -1.61 -21.27
C ILE A 238 17.16 -1.57 -20.84
N ILE A 239 17.58 -0.53 -20.14
CA ILE A 239 18.98 -0.34 -19.73
C ILE A 239 19.43 -1.48 -18.81
N SER A 240 18.56 -1.88 -17.88
CA SER A 240 18.89 -2.80 -16.79
C SER A 240 18.59 -4.26 -17.13
N LEU A 241 17.53 -4.55 -17.90
CA LEU A 241 17.02 -5.91 -18.10
C LEU A 241 17.22 -6.46 -19.52
N ARG A 242 17.63 -5.66 -20.51
CA ARG A 242 17.71 -6.10 -21.93
C ARG A 242 18.47 -7.42 -22.12
N ASN A 243 19.57 -7.59 -21.38
CA ASN A 243 20.49 -8.72 -21.55
C ASN A 243 20.37 -9.80 -20.47
N TYR A 244 19.46 -9.65 -19.52
CA TYR A 244 19.38 -10.54 -18.37
C TYR A 244 17.98 -11.15 -18.25
N PRO A 245 17.86 -12.47 -18.09
CA PRO A 245 16.60 -13.06 -17.68
C PRO A 245 16.21 -12.54 -16.31
N PHE A 246 14.92 -12.25 -16.14
CA PHE A 246 14.38 -11.70 -14.91
C PHE A 246 13.04 -12.32 -14.55
N LYS A 247 12.66 -12.20 -13.28
CA LYS A 247 11.35 -12.59 -12.76
C LYS A 247 10.90 -11.62 -11.68
N LEU A 248 9.61 -11.60 -11.41
CA LEU A 248 8.99 -10.76 -10.39
C LEU A 248 8.58 -11.62 -9.20
N LYS A 249 8.69 -11.06 -8.00
CA LYS A 249 7.94 -11.50 -6.82
C LYS A 249 7.05 -10.37 -6.35
N PHE A 250 5.80 -10.68 -6.06
CA PHE A 250 4.85 -9.64 -5.64
C PHE A 250 3.81 -10.18 -4.66
N TYR A 251 3.24 -9.25 -3.90
CA TYR A 251 2.11 -9.48 -3.02
C TYR A 251 1.32 -8.18 -2.85
N VAL A 252 0.07 -8.31 -2.44
CA VAL A 252 -0.80 -7.20 -2.06
C VAL A 252 -1.16 -7.22 -0.58
N LEU A 253 -1.49 -6.06 -0.04
CA LEU A 253 -2.09 -5.86 1.27
C LEU A 253 -3.52 -5.36 1.09
N ASP A 254 -4.43 -5.84 1.94
CA ASP A 254 -5.78 -5.26 2.06
C ASP A 254 -5.78 -4.04 3.01
N ARG A 255 -6.96 -3.46 3.26
CA ARG A 255 -7.05 -2.25 4.11
C ARG A 255 -6.81 -2.51 5.59
N LYS A 256 -6.92 -3.76 6.03
CA LYS A 256 -6.60 -4.19 7.39
C LYS A 256 -5.15 -4.68 7.51
N LEU A 257 -4.35 -4.49 6.45
CA LEU A 257 -2.96 -4.95 6.33
C LEU A 257 -2.82 -6.48 6.35
N ASN A 258 -3.87 -7.23 5.99
CA ASN A 258 -3.72 -8.65 5.75
C ASN A 258 -2.95 -8.86 4.46
N LYS A 259 -1.86 -9.62 4.57
CA LYS A 259 -0.96 -9.92 3.47
C LYS A 259 -1.44 -11.14 2.69
N SER A 260 -1.55 -10.98 1.37
CA SER A 260 -1.81 -12.09 0.46
C SER A 260 -0.66 -13.11 0.40
N ASN A 261 -0.90 -14.22 -0.29
CA ASN A 261 0.20 -15.10 -0.71
C ASN A 261 1.21 -14.34 -1.59
N VAL A 262 2.48 -14.72 -1.50
CA VAL A 262 3.52 -14.19 -2.39
C VAL A 262 3.52 -14.97 -3.70
N VAL A 263 3.42 -14.26 -4.82
CA VAL A 263 3.43 -14.84 -6.16
C VAL A 263 4.79 -14.59 -6.80
N GLU A 264 5.34 -15.62 -7.44
CA GLU A 264 6.53 -15.52 -8.29
C GLU A 264 6.11 -15.72 -9.75
N SER A 265 6.55 -14.82 -10.63
CA SER A 265 6.30 -14.95 -12.06
C SER A 265 7.19 -16.03 -12.69
N PRO A 266 6.86 -16.50 -13.91
CA PRO A 266 7.84 -17.15 -14.78
C PRO A 266 9.07 -16.25 -15.03
N VAL A 267 10.12 -16.86 -15.56
CA VAL A 267 11.29 -16.13 -16.05
C VAL A 267 10.98 -15.55 -17.42
N PHE A 268 11.36 -14.29 -17.63
CA PHE A 268 11.18 -13.56 -18.87
C PHE A 268 12.49 -12.93 -19.33
N THR A 269 12.53 -12.55 -20.61
CA THR A 269 13.52 -11.62 -21.16
C THR A 269 12.79 -10.47 -21.87
N ILE A 270 13.39 -9.28 -21.93
CA ILE A 270 12.80 -8.14 -22.65
C ILE A 270 12.52 -8.49 -24.13
N PRO A 271 13.43 -9.11 -24.90
CA PRO A 271 13.15 -9.49 -26.30
C PRO A 271 11.95 -10.42 -26.46
N GLU A 272 11.78 -11.38 -25.54
CA GLU A 272 10.63 -12.28 -25.53
C GLU A 272 9.32 -11.51 -25.31
N LEU A 273 9.27 -10.61 -24.33
CA LEU A 273 8.09 -9.82 -24.04
C LEU A 273 7.69 -8.88 -25.19
N ILE A 274 8.67 -8.29 -25.88
CA ILE A 274 8.44 -7.48 -27.09
C ILE A 274 7.79 -8.33 -28.18
N SER A 275 8.33 -9.53 -28.46
CA SER A 275 7.81 -10.40 -29.52
C SER A 275 6.34 -10.80 -29.32
N ARG A 276 5.94 -11.05 -28.06
CA ARG A 276 4.57 -11.43 -27.70
C ARG A 276 3.55 -10.29 -27.82
N SER A 277 4.00 -9.04 -27.82
CA SER A 277 3.15 -7.85 -27.89
C SER A 277 2.80 -7.42 -29.32
N SER A 278 3.48 -8.01 -30.32
CA SER A 278 3.31 -7.69 -31.74
C SER A 278 2.34 -8.63 -32.48
N ASP A 279 1.81 -9.65 -31.80
CA ASP A 279 0.82 -10.62 -32.31
C ASP A 279 -0.60 -10.28 -31.81
#